data_AF-A0A843ANQ0-F1
#
_entry.id   AF-A0A843ANQ0-F1
#
_cell.length_a   1.000
_cell.length_b   1.000
_cell.length_c   1.000
_cell.angle_alpha   90.00
_cell.angle_beta   90.00
_cell.angle_gamma   90.00
#
_symmetry.space_group_name_H-M   'P 1'
#
loop_
_entity.id
_entity.type
_entity.pdbx_description
1 polymer ?
#
loop_
_entity_poly.entity_id
_entity_poly.type
_entity_poly.pdbx_seq_one_letter_code
_entity_poly.pdbx_strand_id
1 'polypeptide(L)'
;MSKGSQRMGIYICRCGGNIDNSLDTGRLHEAAKKLTKVAHTAVVDFACSPATREQIAKDAKEHGIDRVLIAACSPKLYLKEFQQALEEADRKGCMLEMCNIREQCAWIHFNDREAATSKAEDMLRMSHDRLQNQSMTEKANVAQVNKFRCTGCGICESVCNFNAIHLAPDKDYQDHKKANVNINACEGCGACVAACPTAALDQTCFSNLQMLSQIETFLKDSKMGFPKVVVFSCHWCSYTAADVAGLKRMAMDPHFCVLRTMCSARVDPEWVLKALSKGADGVLVLAGHPGRCHYEIGNLRTRKRMTLLHTYLGQMGFHPDRFHIDYIDSEEVEGYVKAVNGYIEKVRQLGPNPIDPNTRVSPKRLEMPWLDIKAEKKWSDDLKL
;
A
#
# COMPACT_ATOMS: atom_id res chain seq x y z
N MET A 1 12.17 -15.99 8.17
CA MET A 1 10.91 -16.68 7.82
C MET A 1 11.01 -17.19 6.40
N SER A 2 10.60 -18.44 6.13
CA SER A 2 10.63 -19.02 4.78
C SER A 2 9.64 -18.29 3.86
N LYS A 3 10.05 -18.02 2.61
CA LYS A 3 9.16 -17.53 1.54
C LYS A 3 8.48 -18.67 0.78
N GLY A 4 8.66 -19.94 1.17
CA GLY A 4 8.15 -21.08 0.41
C GLY A 4 8.75 -21.18 -1.01
N SER A 5 8.10 -21.96 -1.89
CA SER A 5 8.45 -22.07 -3.31
C SER A 5 8.09 -20.81 -4.11
N GLN A 6 7.14 -20.02 -3.60
CA GLN A 6 6.57 -18.83 -4.24
C GLN A 6 5.86 -19.13 -5.56
N ARG A 7 5.37 -20.36 -5.76
CA ARG A 7 4.58 -20.76 -6.92
C ARG A 7 3.18 -20.19 -6.80
N MET A 8 2.78 -19.35 -7.76
CA MET A 8 1.55 -18.56 -7.68
C MET A 8 0.45 -19.04 -8.62
N GLY A 9 -0.79 -19.04 -8.13
CA GLY A 9 -2.01 -19.14 -8.93
C GLY A 9 -2.71 -17.79 -9.02
N ILE A 10 -3.01 -17.33 -10.23
CA ILE A 10 -3.67 -16.04 -10.45
C ILE A 10 -5.05 -16.28 -11.07
N TYR A 11 -6.09 -15.77 -10.42
CA TYR A 11 -7.48 -15.92 -10.83
C TYR A 11 -8.11 -14.55 -11.09
N ILE A 12 -8.62 -14.34 -12.30
CA ILE A 12 -9.26 -13.09 -12.71
C ILE A 12 -10.76 -13.32 -12.81
N CYS A 13 -11.53 -12.61 -11.99
CA CYS A 13 -12.97 -12.71 -11.96
C CYS A 13 -13.61 -11.77 -12.99
N ARG A 14 -14.61 -12.24 -13.74
CA ARG A 14 -15.47 -11.38 -14.60
C ARG A 14 -16.66 -10.80 -13.84
N CYS A 15 -17.05 -11.45 -12.75
CA CYS A 15 -18.21 -11.09 -11.93
C CYS A 15 -19.51 -10.96 -12.76
N GLY A 16 -19.69 -11.86 -13.74
CA GLY A 16 -20.86 -11.90 -14.63
C GLY A 16 -21.17 -10.55 -15.30
N GLY A 17 -20.20 -9.94 -16.00
CA GLY A 17 -20.38 -8.63 -16.65
C GLY A 17 -19.91 -7.45 -15.79
N ASN A 18 -19.83 -7.58 -14.47
CA ASN A 18 -19.56 -6.43 -13.60
C ASN A 18 -18.11 -5.93 -13.66
N ILE A 19 -17.18 -6.75 -14.15
CA ILE A 19 -15.76 -6.38 -14.30
C ILE A 19 -15.42 -6.29 -15.79
N ASP A 20 -15.76 -7.31 -16.58
CA ASP A 20 -15.39 -7.45 -18.00
C ASP A 20 -16.15 -6.52 -18.96
N ASN A 21 -17.26 -5.91 -18.55
CA ASN A 21 -17.88 -4.83 -19.33
C ASN A 21 -17.04 -3.54 -19.31
N SER A 22 -16.30 -3.31 -18.23
CA SER A 22 -15.50 -2.08 -18.02
C SER A 22 -13.99 -2.33 -18.12
N LEU A 23 -13.54 -3.59 -18.14
CA LEU A 23 -12.14 -3.99 -18.21
C LEU A 23 -11.93 -5.08 -19.27
N ASP A 24 -10.76 -5.10 -19.91
CA ASP A 24 -10.34 -6.26 -20.71
C ASP A 24 -9.70 -7.33 -19.81
N THR A 25 -10.52 -8.31 -19.41
CA THR A 25 -10.07 -9.45 -18.60
C THR A 25 -9.16 -10.41 -19.37
N GLY A 26 -9.23 -10.43 -20.70
CA GLY A 26 -8.31 -11.18 -21.55
C GLY A 26 -6.92 -10.56 -21.52
N ARG A 27 -6.83 -9.24 -21.64
CA ARG A 27 -5.55 -8.52 -21.51
C ARG A 27 -4.92 -8.70 -20.14
N LEU A 28 -5.72 -8.62 -19.07
CA LEU A 28 -5.26 -8.92 -17.70
C LEU A 28 -4.74 -10.35 -17.56
N HIS A 29 -5.39 -11.32 -18.19
CA HIS A 29 -4.96 -12.72 -18.17
C HIS A 29 -3.62 -12.93 -18.88
N GLU A 30 -3.43 -12.30 -20.04
CA GLU A 30 -2.14 -12.34 -20.75
C GLU A 30 -1.03 -11.59 -19.99
N ALA A 31 -1.37 -10.51 -19.28
CA ALA A 31 -0.44 -9.85 -18.37
C ALA A 31 -0.05 -10.76 -17.20
N ALA A 32 -1.01 -11.48 -16.60
CA ALA A 32 -0.78 -12.41 -15.49
C ALA A 32 0.19 -13.53 -15.85
N LYS A 33 0.05 -14.12 -17.05
CA LYS A 33 0.93 -15.20 -17.55
C LYS A 33 2.40 -14.80 -17.66
N LYS A 34 2.68 -13.52 -17.88
CA LYS A 34 4.03 -12.98 -18.05
C LYS A 34 4.73 -12.68 -16.72
N LEU A 35 4.03 -12.79 -15.59
CA LEU A 35 4.59 -12.54 -14.27
C LEU A 35 5.46 -13.72 -13.80
N THR A 36 6.48 -13.40 -13.02
CA THR A 36 7.44 -14.40 -12.56
C THR A 36 6.81 -15.36 -11.54
N LYS A 37 7.19 -16.65 -11.59
CA LYS A 37 6.74 -17.68 -10.63
C LYS A 37 5.24 -17.97 -10.65
N VAL A 38 4.55 -17.62 -11.73
CA VAL A 38 3.15 -18.01 -11.95
C VAL A 38 3.09 -19.43 -12.50
N ALA A 39 2.43 -20.32 -11.76
CA ALA A 39 2.25 -21.73 -12.11
C ALA A 39 0.90 -21.99 -12.80
N HIS A 40 -0.11 -21.19 -12.47
CA HIS A 40 -1.46 -21.33 -13.02
C HIS A 40 -2.13 -19.96 -13.16
N THR A 41 -2.88 -19.77 -14.24
CA THR A 41 -3.72 -18.58 -14.45
C THR A 41 -5.08 -19.01 -14.98
N ALA A 42 -6.15 -18.44 -14.46
CA ALA A 42 -7.50 -18.68 -14.97
C ALA A 42 -8.35 -17.41 -14.98
N VAL A 43 -9.28 -17.34 -15.93
CA VAL A 43 -10.37 -16.36 -15.94
C VAL A 43 -11.65 -17.10 -15.56
N VAL A 44 -12.37 -16.58 -14.57
CA VAL A 44 -13.55 -17.23 -13.99
C VAL A 44 -14.72 -16.25 -13.93
N ASP A 45 -15.94 -16.72 -14.13
CA ASP A 45 -17.11 -15.82 -14.14
C ASP A 45 -17.48 -15.35 -12.72
N PHE A 46 -17.45 -16.25 -11.74
CA PHE A 46 -17.80 -15.96 -10.35
C PHE A 46 -16.82 -16.60 -9.38
N ALA A 47 -15.69 -15.93 -9.12
CA ALA A 47 -14.67 -16.42 -8.19
C ALA A 47 -15.22 -16.74 -6.78
N CYS A 48 -16.25 -16.02 -6.32
CA CYS A 48 -16.86 -16.22 -5.01
C CYS A 48 -17.80 -17.44 -4.93
N SER A 49 -18.16 -18.05 -6.06
CA SER A 49 -19.04 -19.23 -6.06
C SER A 49 -18.37 -20.39 -5.31
N PRO A 50 -19.13 -21.23 -4.56
CA PRO A 50 -18.55 -22.38 -3.87
C PRO A 50 -17.77 -23.31 -4.80
N ALA A 51 -18.33 -23.60 -5.99
CA ALA A 51 -17.69 -24.45 -6.98
C ALA A 51 -16.35 -23.89 -7.48
N THR A 52 -16.28 -22.57 -7.74
CA THR A 52 -15.01 -21.95 -8.16
C THR A 52 -14.00 -21.89 -7.03
N ARG A 53 -14.42 -21.66 -5.78
CA ARG A 53 -13.54 -21.69 -4.61
C ARG A 53 -12.92 -23.07 -4.40
N GLU A 54 -13.71 -24.12 -4.52
CA GLU A 54 -13.23 -25.51 -4.48
C GLU A 54 -12.25 -25.79 -5.62
N GLN A 55 -12.56 -25.33 -6.84
CA GLN A 55 -11.65 -25.47 -7.98
C GLN A 55 -10.30 -24.76 -7.75
N ILE A 56 -10.31 -23.51 -7.25
CA ILE A 56 -9.08 -22.76 -6.91
C ILE A 56 -8.24 -23.55 -5.90
N ALA A 57 -8.89 -24.15 -4.89
CA ALA A 57 -8.19 -24.92 -3.87
C ALA A 57 -7.62 -26.24 -4.42
N LYS A 58 -8.34 -26.88 -5.34
CA LYS A 58 -7.89 -28.06 -6.09
C LYS A 58 -6.70 -27.75 -6.99
N ASP A 59 -6.78 -26.69 -7.80
CA ASP A 59 -5.67 -26.22 -8.64
C ASP A 59 -4.43 -25.93 -7.78
N ALA A 60 -4.63 -25.36 -6.58
CA ALA A 60 -3.53 -25.06 -5.69
C ALA A 60 -2.79 -26.31 -5.20
N LYS A 61 -3.50 -27.42 -5.05
CA LYS A 61 -2.92 -28.72 -4.75
C LYS A 61 -2.25 -29.33 -5.98
N GLU A 62 -2.95 -29.39 -7.11
CA GLU A 62 -2.49 -30.05 -8.35
C GLU A 62 -1.23 -29.40 -8.94
N HIS A 63 -1.14 -28.07 -8.88
CA HIS A 63 -0.01 -27.32 -9.44
C HIS A 63 1.06 -26.93 -8.40
N GLY A 64 0.90 -27.38 -7.15
CA GLY A 64 1.82 -27.07 -6.05
C GLY A 64 1.93 -25.58 -5.76
N ILE A 65 0.80 -24.87 -5.77
CA ILE A 65 0.70 -23.42 -5.57
C ILE A 65 0.70 -23.12 -4.07
N ASP A 66 1.62 -22.29 -3.60
CA ASP A 66 1.67 -21.83 -2.21
C ASP A 66 1.26 -20.36 -2.04
N ARG A 67 0.85 -19.71 -3.14
CA ARG A 67 0.39 -18.32 -3.21
C ARG A 67 -0.79 -18.20 -4.16
N VAL A 68 -1.94 -17.72 -3.68
CA VAL A 68 -3.12 -17.47 -4.52
C VAL A 68 -3.38 -15.97 -4.59
N LEU A 69 -3.49 -15.45 -5.81
CA LEU A 69 -3.87 -14.08 -6.10
C LEU A 69 -5.22 -14.07 -6.82
N ILE A 70 -6.19 -13.34 -6.27
CA ILE A 70 -7.54 -13.24 -6.83
C ILE A 70 -7.81 -11.79 -7.21
N ALA A 71 -7.85 -11.50 -8.50
CA ALA A 71 -8.25 -10.19 -9.03
C ALA A 71 -9.77 -10.17 -9.19
N ALA A 72 -10.46 -9.55 -8.25
CA ALA A 72 -11.92 -9.56 -8.17
C ALA A 72 -12.44 -8.32 -7.41
N CYS A 73 -13.27 -8.55 -6.40
CA CYS A 73 -13.88 -7.54 -5.55
C CYS A 73 -13.02 -7.22 -4.31
N SER A 74 -13.54 -6.33 -3.46
CA SER A 74 -12.89 -5.96 -2.22
C SER A 74 -12.55 -7.19 -1.33
N PRO A 75 -11.34 -7.21 -0.73
CA PRO A 75 -10.98 -8.19 0.29
C PRO A 75 -11.87 -8.16 1.54
N LYS A 76 -12.74 -7.15 1.70
CA LYS A 76 -13.69 -7.10 2.81
C LYS A 76 -14.87 -8.06 2.64
N LEU A 77 -15.10 -8.58 1.43
CA LEU A 77 -16.27 -9.40 1.12
C LEU A 77 -16.00 -10.90 1.25
N TYR A 78 -14.99 -11.42 0.55
CA TYR A 78 -14.80 -12.87 0.38
C TYR A 78 -13.42 -13.40 0.81
N LEU A 79 -12.55 -12.56 1.39
CA LEU A 79 -11.18 -12.97 1.71
C LEU A 79 -11.15 -14.16 2.68
N LYS A 80 -12.02 -14.16 3.70
CA LYS A 80 -12.07 -15.22 4.71
C LYS A 80 -12.57 -16.53 4.12
N GLU A 81 -13.52 -16.44 3.19
CA GLU A 81 -14.13 -17.56 2.49
C GLU A 81 -13.14 -18.26 1.55
N PHE A 82 -12.25 -17.49 0.90
CA PHE A 82 -11.13 -18.05 0.14
C PHE A 82 -10.07 -18.68 1.05
N GLN A 83 -9.75 -18.05 2.20
CA GLN A 83 -8.84 -18.62 3.19
C GLN A 83 -9.37 -19.98 3.69
N GLN A 84 -10.65 -20.02 4.06
CA GLN A 84 -11.31 -21.24 4.53
C GLN A 84 -11.28 -22.34 3.46
N ALA A 85 -11.61 -22.03 2.21
CA ALA A 85 -11.57 -23.02 1.13
C ALA A 85 -10.17 -23.62 0.90
N LEU A 86 -9.11 -22.81 1.04
CA LEU A 86 -7.73 -23.29 0.97
C LEU A 86 -7.35 -24.16 2.18
N GLU A 87 -7.80 -23.81 3.38
CA GLU A 87 -7.59 -24.60 4.58
C GLU A 87 -8.28 -25.96 4.52
N GLU A 88 -9.54 -25.99 4.07
CA GLU A 88 -10.34 -27.22 3.90
C GLU A 88 -9.74 -28.17 2.86
N ALA A 89 -9.04 -27.66 1.84
CA ALA A 89 -8.35 -28.46 0.84
C ALA A 89 -6.93 -28.92 1.24
N ASP A 90 -6.60 -28.87 2.54
CA ASP A 90 -5.28 -29.22 3.08
C ASP A 90 -4.14 -28.38 2.48
N ARG A 91 -4.44 -27.12 2.13
CA ARG A 91 -3.46 -26.10 1.72
C ARG A 91 -3.25 -25.07 2.83
N LYS A 92 -3.22 -25.53 4.08
CA LYS A 92 -2.94 -24.67 5.24
C LYS A 92 -1.59 -23.97 5.05
N GLY A 93 -1.59 -22.65 5.16
CA GLY A 93 -0.40 -21.82 4.92
C GLY A 93 -0.18 -21.42 3.46
N CYS A 94 -1.12 -21.71 2.56
CA CYS A 94 -1.17 -21.02 1.27
C CYS A 94 -1.46 -19.52 1.50
N MET A 95 -0.56 -18.65 1.03
CA MET A 95 -0.73 -17.21 1.21
C MET A 95 -1.72 -16.68 0.18
N LEU A 96 -2.64 -15.82 0.61
CA LEU A 96 -3.71 -15.29 -0.23
C LEU A 96 -3.63 -13.77 -0.31
N GLU A 97 -3.80 -13.23 -1.52
CA GLU A 97 -4.01 -11.81 -1.78
C GLU A 97 -5.22 -11.59 -2.69
N MET A 98 -5.99 -10.54 -2.42
CA MET A 98 -7.07 -10.11 -3.32
C MET A 98 -6.75 -8.74 -3.90
N CYS A 99 -6.78 -8.63 -5.23
CA CYS A 99 -6.67 -7.39 -5.97
C CYS A 99 -8.07 -6.86 -6.30
N ASN A 100 -8.43 -5.71 -5.75
CA ASN A 100 -9.77 -5.12 -5.89
C ASN A 100 -9.92 -4.37 -7.23
N ILE A 101 -10.15 -5.12 -8.31
CA ILE A 101 -10.37 -4.56 -9.65
C ILE A 101 -11.84 -4.23 -9.94
N ARG A 102 -12.77 -4.50 -9.00
CA ARG A 102 -14.20 -4.22 -9.17
C ARG A 102 -14.58 -2.86 -8.59
N GLU A 103 -14.64 -2.73 -7.27
CA GLU A 103 -15.07 -1.49 -6.61
C GLU A 103 -14.07 -0.35 -6.87
N GLN A 104 -12.77 -0.63 -6.84
CA GLN A 104 -11.72 0.39 -6.94
C GLN A 104 -11.11 0.52 -8.34
N CYS A 105 -11.72 -0.10 -9.36
CA CYS A 105 -11.32 0.06 -10.76
C CYS A 105 -12.51 0.02 -11.73
N ALA A 106 -13.05 -1.16 -12.05
CA ALA A 106 -14.10 -1.33 -13.07
C ALA A 106 -15.31 -0.40 -12.86
N TRP A 107 -15.79 -0.29 -11.62
CA TRP A 107 -17.02 0.42 -11.30
C TRP A 107 -16.90 1.94 -11.23
N ILE A 108 -15.69 2.46 -11.03
CA ILE A 108 -15.41 3.90 -10.96
C ILE A 108 -14.81 4.46 -12.26
N HIS A 109 -14.46 3.59 -13.22
CA HIS A 109 -13.91 3.94 -14.52
C HIS A 109 -14.72 3.32 -15.67
N PHE A 110 -16.03 3.15 -15.48
CA PHE A 110 -16.93 2.46 -16.43
C PHE A 110 -17.01 3.13 -17.81
N ASN A 111 -16.63 4.40 -17.91
CA ASN A 111 -16.67 5.23 -19.10
C ASN A 111 -15.37 5.19 -19.93
N ASP A 112 -14.28 4.63 -19.40
CA ASP A 112 -12.98 4.55 -20.07
C ASP A 112 -12.37 3.17 -19.87
N ARG A 113 -12.73 2.24 -20.76
CA ARG A 113 -12.29 0.83 -20.69
C ARG A 113 -10.77 0.69 -20.80
N GLU A 114 -10.10 1.54 -21.57
CA GLU A 114 -8.66 1.43 -21.79
C GLU A 114 -7.88 1.91 -20.56
N ALA A 115 -8.25 3.06 -20.01
CA ALA A 115 -7.64 3.55 -18.78
C ALA A 115 -7.93 2.63 -17.58
N ALA A 116 -9.16 2.11 -17.48
CA ALA A 116 -9.54 1.16 -16.47
C ALA A 116 -8.71 -0.14 -16.58
N THR A 117 -8.52 -0.68 -17.79
CA THR A 117 -7.71 -1.88 -18.01
C THR A 117 -6.24 -1.63 -17.65
N SER A 118 -5.68 -0.48 -18.05
CA SER A 118 -4.30 -0.11 -17.73
C SER A 118 -4.06 0.02 -16.22
N LYS A 119 -5.01 0.64 -15.50
CA LYS A 119 -4.99 0.68 -14.03
C LYS A 119 -5.11 -0.71 -13.42
N ALA A 120 -6.01 -1.56 -13.91
CA ALA A 120 -6.17 -2.92 -13.40
C ALA A 120 -4.91 -3.78 -13.61
N GLU A 121 -4.18 -3.59 -14.71
CA GLU A 121 -2.89 -4.25 -14.94
C GLU A 121 -1.86 -3.80 -13.90
N ASP A 122 -1.78 -2.50 -13.63
CA ASP A 122 -0.88 -1.95 -12.60
C ASP A 122 -1.23 -2.53 -11.22
N MET A 123 -2.51 -2.52 -10.85
CA MET A 123 -2.99 -3.11 -9.58
C MET A 123 -2.69 -4.61 -9.49
N LEU A 124 -2.86 -5.37 -10.58
CA LEU A 124 -2.54 -6.80 -10.62
C LEU A 124 -1.05 -7.06 -10.36
N ARG A 125 -0.16 -6.29 -11.02
CA ARG A 125 1.30 -6.41 -10.81
C ARG A 125 1.70 -6.01 -9.39
N MET A 126 1.11 -4.95 -8.85
CA MET A 126 1.33 -4.52 -7.46
C MET A 126 0.94 -5.63 -6.48
N SER A 127 -0.26 -6.22 -6.63
CA SER A 127 -0.72 -7.30 -5.75
C SER A 127 0.11 -8.58 -5.92
N HIS A 128 0.55 -8.89 -7.13
CA HIS A 128 1.50 -9.99 -7.37
C HIS A 128 2.79 -9.82 -6.57
N ASP A 129 3.44 -8.66 -6.67
CA ASP A 129 4.73 -8.43 -5.99
C ASP A 129 4.57 -8.31 -4.47
N ARG A 130 3.44 -7.75 -4.01
CA ARG A 130 3.03 -7.77 -2.60
C ARG A 130 2.91 -9.20 -2.09
N LEU A 131 2.22 -10.07 -2.85
CA LEU A 131 2.02 -11.46 -2.47
C LEU A 131 3.34 -12.22 -2.54
N GLN A 132 4.20 -11.99 -3.53
CA GLN A 132 5.51 -12.64 -3.63
C GLN A 132 6.39 -12.36 -2.40
N ASN A 133 6.29 -11.16 -1.82
CA ASN A 133 7.03 -10.75 -0.63
C ASN A 133 6.35 -11.08 0.70
N GLN A 134 5.19 -11.71 0.68
CA GLN A 134 4.53 -12.18 1.89
C GLN A 134 5.27 -13.38 2.48
N SER A 135 5.41 -13.42 3.81
CA SER A 135 5.92 -14.57 4.54
C SER A 135 4.82 -15.21 5.38
N MET A 136 5.02 -16.48 5.74
CA MET A 136 4.20 -17.15 6.73
C MET A 136 4.30 -16.47 8.09
N THR A 137 3.16 -16.27 8.75
CA THR A 137 3.07 -15.58 10.04
C THR A 137 2.09 -16.31 10.95
N GLU A 138 2.40 -16.37 12.24
CA GLU A 138 1.52 -16.98 13.25
C GLU A 138 0.20 -16.22 13.40
N LYS A 139 0.27 -14.88 13.43
CA LYS A 139 -0.89 -13.99 13.49
C LYS A 139 -0.77 -12.91 12.42
N ALA A 140 -1.86 -12.69 11.70
CA ALA A 140 -1.97 -11.61 10.73
C ALA A 140 -2.13 -10.26 11.45
N ASN A 141 -1.67 -9.18 10.81
CA ASN A 141 -1.84 -7.82 11.28
C ASN A 141 -1.30 -7.53 12.69
N VAL A 142 -0.07 -7.97 13.01
CA VAL A 142 0.61 -7.63 14.26
C VAL A 142 2.02 -7.12 14.00
N ALA A 143 2.54 -6.31 14.93
CA ALA A 143 3.92 -5.86 14.87
C ALA A 143 4.88 -7.01 15.20
N GLN A 144 6.04 -7.01 14.54
CA GLN A 144 7.15 -7.95 14.80
C GLN A 144 8.46 -7.20 14.95
N VAL A 145 9.38 -7.78 15.72
CA VAL A 145 10.68 -7.17 16.02
C VAL A 145 11.81 -8.06 15.52
N ASN A 146 12.66 -7.51 14.67
CA ASN A 146 13.98 -8.05 14.39
C ASN A 146 14.92 -7.67 15.55
N LYS A 147 15.17 -8.64 16.43
CA LYS A 147 15.98 -8.46 17.65
C LYS A 147 17.42 -8.07 17.37
N PHE A 148 17.98 -8.56 16.26
CA PHE A 148 19.33 -8.20 15.82
C PHE A 148 19.44 -6.70 15.48
N ARG A 149 18.47 -6.13 14.76
CA ARG A 149 18.43 -4.69 14.41
C ARG A 149 17.93 -3.78 15.54
N CYS A 150 17.30 -4.34 16.56
CA CYS A 150 16.71 -3.57 17.65
C CYS A 150 17.79 -3.04 18.59
N THR A 151 17.86 -1.73 18.77
CA THR A 151 18.82 -1.06 19.68
C THR A 151 18.30 -0.89 21.11
N GLY A 152 17.03 -1.22 21.37
CA GLY A 152 16.45 -1.04 22.71
C GLY A 152 16.13 0.40 23.10
N CYS A 153 15.99 1.32 22.12
CA CYS A 153 15.77 2.75 22.39
C CYS A 153 14.41 3.14 23.01
N GLY A 154 13.41 2.24 22.99
CA GLY A 154 12.12 2.47 23.67
C GLY A 154 11.10 3.34 22.92
N ILE A 155 11.45 3.92 21.77
CA ILE A 155 10.51 4.73 20.97
C ILE A 155 9.23 3.94 20.67
N CYS A 156 9.36 2.67 20.30
CA CYS A 156 8.24 1.82 19.96
C CYS A 156 7.26 1.57 21.12
N GLU A 157 7.75 1.52 22.36
CA GLU A 157 6.97 1.41 23.59
C GLU A 157 6.27 2.74 23.89
N SER A 158 6.98 3.87 23.79
CA SER A 158 6.40 5.21 23.99
C SER A 158 5.29 5.55 23.00
N VAL A 159 5.33 4.97 21.79
CA VAL A 159 4.29 5.11 20.78
C VAL A 159 3.29 3.96 20.81
N CYS A 160 3.28 3.03 21.75
CA CYS A 160 2.20 2.06 21.81
C CYS A 160 1.02 2.63 22.59
N ASN A 161 -0.16 2.69 21.98
CA ASN A 161 -1.37 3.10 22.70
C ASN A 161 -2.06 1.94 23.42
N PHE A 162 -1.67 0.71 23.09
CA PHE A 162 -2.32 -0.52 23.55
C PHE A 162 -1.47 -1.29 24.56
N ASN A 163 -0.34 -0.71 25.01
CA ASN A 163 0.65 -1.38 25.87
C ASN A 163 1.02 -2.79 25.37
N ALA A 164 1.09 -2.95 24.04
CA ALA A 164 1.35 -4.23 23.41
C ALA A 164 2.84 -4.48 23.15
N ILE A 165 3.72 -3.53 23.47
CA ILE A 165 5.16 -3.64 23.23
C ILE A 165 5.95 -3.09 24.41
N HIS A 166 6.94 -3.86 24.86
CA HIS A 166 7.76 -3.53 26.02
C HIS A 166 9.25 -3.79 25.77
N LEU A 167 10.11 -3.03 26.44
CA LEU A 167 11.54 -3.34 26.49
C LEU A 167 11.83 -4.32 27.61
N ALA A 168 12.49 -5.43 27.29
CA ALA A 168 12.97 -6.38 28.27
C ALA A 168 14.39 -6.88 27.91
N PRO A 169 15.21 -7.27 28.90
CA PRO A 169 16.46 -8.00 28.64
C PRO A 169 16.20 -9.23 27.78
N ASP A 170 17.08 -9.47 26.82
CA ASP A 170 16.97 -10.58 25.87
C ASP A 170 18.23 -11.46 25.97
N LYS A 171 18.06 -12.70 26.44
CA LYS A 171 19.18 -13.62 26.74
C LYS A 171 20.02 -13.95 25.52
N ASP A 172 19.38 -14.01 24.34
CA ASP A 172 20.07 -14.28 23.07
C ASP A 172 20.97 -13.11 22.64
N TYR A 173 20.82 -11.95 23.29
CA TYR A 173 21.57 -10.73 23.02
C TYR A 173 22.24 -10.19 24.28
N GLN A 174 22.85 -11.07 25.09
CA GLN A 174 23.66 -10.68 26.27
C GLN A 174 22.89 -9.77 27.24
N ASP A 175 21.60 -10.05 27.44
CA ASP A 175 20.68 -9.28 28.28
C ASP A 175 20.53 -7.79 27.89
N HIS A 176 20.96 -7.42 26.68
CA HIS A 176 20.63 -6.11 26.12
C HIS A 176 19.10 -5.98 26.02
N LYS A 177 18.59 -4.79 26.37
CA LYS A 177 17.16 -4.51 26.26
C LYS A 177 16.72 -4.57 24.79
N LYS A 178 15.72 -5.40 24.50
CA LYS A 178 15.09 -5.49 23.17
C LYS A 178 13.59 -5.27 23.30
N ALA A 179 13.00 -4.79 22.22
CA ALA A 179 11.55 -4.68 22.15
C ALA A 179 10.90 -6.06 22.01
N ASN A 180 9.81 -6.29 22.73
CA ASN A 180 9.02 -7.51 22.75
C ASN A 180 7.56 -7.14 22.51
N VAL A 181 6.91 -7.77 21.53
CA VAL A 181 5.50 -7.50 21.21
C VAL A 181 4.64 -8.62 21.79
N ASN A 182 3.65 -8.26 22.59
CA ASN A 182 2.54 -9.14 22.92
C ASN A 182 1.59 -9.19 21.72
N ILE A 183 1.65 -10.26 20.94
CA ILE A 183 0.85 -10.43 19.72
C ILE A 183 -0.66 -10.47 20.00
N ASN A 184 -1.07 -10.82 21.21
CA ASN A 184 -2.48 -10.88 21.60
C ASN A 184 -3.05 -9.51 21.94
N ALA A 185 -2.23 -8.63 22.54
CA ALA A 185 -2.60 -7.24 22.83
C ALA A 185 -2.38 -6.28 21.63
N CYS A 186 -1.65 -6.71 20.59
CA CYS A 186 -1.37 -5.87 19.44
C CYS A 186 -2.59 -5.72 18.52
N GLU A 187 -3.14 -4.50 18.44
CA GLU A 187 -4.26 -4.16 17.56
C GLU A 187 -3.86 -3.92 16.08
N GLY A 188 -2.56 -3.91 15.77
CA GLY A 188 -2.09 -3.84 14.37
C GLY A 188 -2.18 -2.45 13.71
N CYS A 189 -2.16 -1.35 14.48
CA CYS A 189 -2.20 0.00 13.90
C CYS A 189 -0.92 0.38 13.13
N GLY A 190 0.21 -0.28 13.41
CA GLY A 190 1.47 -0.07 12.69
C GLY A 190 2.25 1.20 13.06
N ALA A 191 1.80 1.96 14.07
CA ALA A 191 2.43 3.23 14.45
C ALA A 191 3.89 3.06 14.94
N CYS A 192 4.16 1.98 15.70
CA CYS A 192 5.50 1.65 16.17
C CYS A 192 6.47 1.26 15.04
N VAL A 193 5.94 0.64 13.99
CA VAL A 193 6.71 0.22 12.81
C VAL A 193 7.27 1.45 12.10
N ALA A 194 6.39 2.41 11.76
CA ALA A 194 6.79 3.65 11.10
C ALA A 194 7.49 4.66 12.03
N ALA A 195 7.64 4.35 13.33
CA ALA A 195 8.41 5.16 14.28
C ALA A 195 9.80 4.56 14.57
N CYS A 196 10.09 3.35 14.09
CA CYS A 196 11.32 2.65 14.44
C CYS A 196 12.50 3.20 13.61
N PRO A 197 13.46 3.91 14.22
CA PRO A 197 14.53 4.57 13.46
C PRO A 197 15.51 3.57 12.83
N THR A 198 15.63 2.37 13.39
CA THR A 198 16.52 1.32 12.85
C THR A 198 15.80 0.37 11.89
N ALA A 199 14.50 0.60 11.62
CA ALA A 199 13.61 -0.30 10.89
C ALA A 199 13.71 -1.76 11.41
N ALA A 200 13.86 -1.92 12.72
CA ALA A 200 13.82 -3.21 13.39
C ALA A 200 12.39 -3.74 13.55
N LEU A 201 11.39 -2.86 13.54
CA LEU A 201 9.98 -3.24 13.58
C LEU A 201 9.43 -3.44 12.17
N ASP A 202 8.51 -4.39 12.04
CA ASP A 202 7.74 -4.64 10.84
C ASP A 202 6.30 -5.05 11.19
N GLN A 203 5.41 -5.19 10.20
CA GLN A 203 4.01 -5.59 10.40
C GLN A 203 3.64 -6.79 9.54
N THR A 204 3.07 -7.85 10.15
CA THR A 204 2.62 -9.02 9.40
C THR A 204 1.52 -8.67 8.41
N CYS A 205 1.60 -9.25 7.21
CA CYS A 205 0.74 -8.96 6.05
C CYS A 205 0.83 -7.53 5.50
N PHE A 206 1.51 -6.59 6.15
CA PHE A 206 1.71 -5.21 5.72
C PHE A 206 3.17 -4.80 5.90
N SER A 207 4.07 -5.70 5.52
CA SER A 207 5.49 -5.51 5.80
C SER A 207 6.07 -4.34 4.99
N ASN A 208 7.16 -3.74 5.48
CA ASN A 208 7.87 -2.69 4.74
C ASN A 208 8.20 -3.15 3.31
N LEU A 209 8.66 -4.39 3.15
CA LEU A 209 8.98 -4.96 1.84
C LEU A 209 7.75 -5.11 0.94
N GLN A 210 6.61 -5.55 1.49
CA GLN A 210 5.35 -5.66 0.74
C GLN A 210 4.83 -4.30 0.28
N MET A 211 4.99 -3.25 1.08
CA MET A 211 4.54 -1.90 0.74
C MET A 211 5.47 -1.23 -0.27
N LEU A 212 6.79 -1.34 -0.06
CA LEU A 212 7.80 -0.82 -0.99
C LEU A 212 7.72 -1.49 -2.36
N SER A 213 7.53 -2.81 -2.42
CA SER A 213 7.37 -3.51 -3.71
C SER A 213 6.18 -3.00 -4.51
N GLN A 214 5.02 -2.81 -3.89
CA GLN A 214 3.87 -2.21 -4.58
C GLN A 214 4.18 -0.82 -5.15
N ILE A 215 4.85 0.05 -4.38
CA ILE A 215 5.24 1.39 -4.82
C ILE A 215 6.18 1.31 -6.03
N GLU A 216 7.23 0.49 -5.94
CA GLU A 216 8.22 0.35 -7.01
C GLU A 216 7.61 -0.24 -8.29
N THR A 217 6.78 -1.27 -8.17
CA THR A 217 6.14 -1.96 -9.31
C THR A 217 5.13 -1.07 -10.02
N PHE A 218 4.37 -0.28 -9.25
CA PHE A 218 3.50 0.73 -9.82
C PHE A 218 4.29 1.72 -10.67
N LEU A 219 5.35 2.30 -10.11
CA LEU A 219 6.03 3.42 -10.75
C LEU A 219 6.95 3.01 -11.91
N LYS A 220 7.61 1.86 -11.82
CA LYS A 220 8.57 1.37 -12.81
C LYS A 220 7.92 0.95 -14.12
N ASP A 221 6.85 0.16 -14.05
CA ASP A 221 6.27 -0.53 -15.20
C ASP A 221 4.83 -0.09 -15.51
N SER A 222 4.41 1.05 -14.93
CA SER A 222 3.04 1.59 -15.06
C SER A 222 2.57 1.60 -16.51
N LYS A 223 1.37 1.10 -16.74
CA LYS A 223 0.63 1.22 -18.00
C LYS A 223 -0.23 2.47 -18.02
N MET A 224 -0.45 3.05 -16.86
CA MET A 224 -1.14 4.31 -16.68
C MET A 224 -0.31 5.50 -17.17
N GLY A 225 -0.98 6.46 -17.79
CA GLY A 225 -0.38 7.72 -18.23
C GLY A 225 -0.09 8.68 -17.07
N PHE A 226 0.39 9.88 -17.42
CA PHE A 226 0.53 10.97 -16.46
C PHE A 226 -0.85 11.53 -16.05
N PRO A 227 -1.09 11.84 -14.76
CA PRO A 227 -0.16 11.69 -13.64
C PRO A 227 -0.18 10.28 -12.99
N LYS A 228 0.91 9.92 -12.31
CA LYS A 228 1.01 8.71 -11.49
C LYS A 228 0.88 9.06 -10.01
N VAL A 229 -0.33 8.96 -9.46
CA VAL A 229 -0.60 9.28 -8.05
C VAL A 229 -0.65 8.02 -7.19
N VAL A 230 0.14 8.02 -6.10
CA VAL A 230 0.11 6.97 -5.07
C VAL A 230 -0.84 7.40 -3.95
N VAL A 231 -1.87 6.60 -3.65
CA VAL A 231 -2.84 6.92 -2.59
C VAL A 231 -2.75 5.89 -1.47
N PHE A 232 -2.25 6.28 -0.29
CA PHE A 232 -2.34 5.44 0.90
C PHE A 232 -3.70 5.60 1.54
N SER A 233 -4.42 4.49 1.72
CA SER A 233 -5.79 4.50 2.24
C SER A 233 -5.90 3.65 3.51
N CYS A 234 -6.34 4.29 4.59
CA CYS A 234 -6.65 3.64 5.86
C CYS A 234 -7.78 2.61 5.70
N HIS A 235 -7.55 1.39 6.16
CA HIS A 235 -8.47 0.26 6.02
C HIS A 235 -9.87 0.55 6.56
N TRP A 236 -9.96 1.21 7.72
CA TRP A 236 -11.23 1.41 8.43
C TRP A 236 -12.06 2.56 7.86
N CYS A 237 -11.41 3.67 7.49
CA CYS A 237 -12.06 4.90 7.07
C CYS A 237 -12.09 4.98 5.53
N SER A 238 -11.04 5.54 4.93
CA SER A 238 -10.99 5.87 3.50
C SER A 238 -11.05 4.67 2.56
N TYR A 239 -10.57 3.48 2.94
CA TYR A 239 -10.69 2.28 2.09
C TYR A 239 -12.14 1.80 2.02
N THR A 240 -12.90 1.96 3.11
CA THR A 240 -14.36 1.72 3.10
C THR A 240 -15.06 2.71 2.19
N ALA A 241 -14.74 4.01 2.30
CA ALA A 241 -15.30 5.04 1.43
C ALA A 241 -14.99 4.76 -0.06
N ALA A 242 -13.77 4.29 -0.37
CA ALA A 242 -13.38 3.87 -1.71
C ALA A 242 -14.24 2.72 -2.25
N ASP A 243 -14.48 1.69 -1.43
CA ASP A 243 -15.35 0.57 -1.82
C ASP A 243 -16.80 1.02 -2.06
N VAL A 244 -17.31 1.93 -1.22
CA VAL A 244 -18.66 2.49 -1.37
C VAL A 244 -18.77 3.40 -2.59
N ALA A 245 -17.73 4.16 -2.95
CA ALA A 245 -17.69 4.93 -4.19
C ALA A 245 -17.87 4.03 -5.41
N GLY A 246 -17.20 2.86 -5.41
CA GLY A 246 -17.39 1.81 -6.39
C GLY A 246 -18.82 1.28 -6.41
N LEU A 247 -19.39 0.92 -5.26
CA LEU A 247 -20.78 0.44 -5.15
C LEU A 247 -21.77 1.44 -5.73
N LYS A 248 -21.55 2.75 -5.50
CA LYS A 248 -22.36 3.85 -6.01
C LYS A 248 -22.04 4.26 -7.46
N ARG A 249 -21.09 3.59 -8.13
CA ARG A 249 -20.65 3.90 -9.50
C ARG A 249 -20.22 5.35 -9.69
N MET A 250 -19.53 5.91 -8.70
CA MET A 250 -19.06 7.29 -8.78
C MET A 250 -17.86 7.34 -9.70
N ALA A 251 -18.00 8.02 -10.84
CA ALA A 251 -16.91 8.17 -11.80
C ALA A 251 -15.72 8.90 -11.16
N MET A 252 -14.53 8.32 -11.32
CA MET A 252 -13.28 8.86 -10.80
C MET A 252 -12.23 8.90 -11.88
N ASP A 253 -11.26 9.78 -11.69
CA ASP A 253 -10.08 9.85 -12.53
C ASP A 253 -9.25 8.56 -12.42
N PRO A 254 -8.80 7.92 -13.51
CA PRO A 254 -8.06 6.67 -13.43
C PRO A 254 -6.61 6.82 -12.92
N HIS A 255 -6.08 8.04 -12.84
CA HIS A 255 -4.65 8.34 -12.63
C HIS A 255 -4.14 8.17 -11.18
N PHE A 256 -4.56 7.10 -10.51
CA PHE A 256 -4.12 6.76 -9.16
C PHE A 256 -4.19 5.26 -8.87
N CYS A 257 -3.33 4.79 -7.96
CA CYS A 257 -3.42 3.46 -7.36
C CYS A 257 -3.48 3.52 -5.84
N VAL A 258 -4.39 2.74 -5.25
CA VAL A 258 -4.59 2.68 -3.79
C VAL A 258 -3.68 1.64 -3.16
N LEU A 259 -2.90 2.04 -2.17
CA LEU A 259 -2.14 1.16 -1.28
C LEU A 259 -2.83 1.13 0.08
N ARG A 260 -3.33 -0.05 0.45
CA ARG A 260 -4.05 -0.23 1.71
C ARG A 260 -3.08 -0.32 2.89
N THR A 261 -3.31 0.49 3.92
CA THR A 261 -2.70 0.31 5.25
C THR A 261 -3.79 0.14 6.30
N MET A 262 -3.50 -0.55 7.41
CA MET A 262 -4.50 -0.67 8.49
C MET A 262 -4.83 0.67 9.13
N CYS A 263 -3.84 1.54 9.25
CA CYS A 263 -3.99 2.90 9.73
C CYS A 263 -3.11 3.84 8.92
N SER A 264 -3.47 5.12 8.85
CA SER A 264 -2.55 6.15 8.36
C SER A 264 -1.27 6.24 9.19
N ALA A 265 -1.29 5.83 10.47
CA ALA A 265 -0.11 5.81 11.35
C ALA A 265 1.01 4.90 10.84
N ARG A 266 0.63 3.90 10.03
CA ARG A 266 1.53 2.95 9.41
C ARG A 266 2.27 3.52 8.19
N VAL A 267 1.73 4.59 7.58
CA VAL A 267 2.40 5.24 6.45
C VAL A 267 3.71 5.82 6.94
N ASP A 268 4.79 5.26 6.42
CA ASP A 268 6.16 5.66 6.72
C ASP A 268 6.54 6.88 5.86
N PRO A 269 7.17 7.93 6.42
CA PRO A 269 7.73 9.01 5.62
C PRO A 269 8.69 8.52 4.54
N GLU A 270 9.43 7.43 4.79
CA GLU A 270 10.32 6.83 3.81
C GLU A 270 9.54 6.37 2.57
N TRP A 271 8.31 5.87 2.72
CA TRP A 271 7.49 5.44 1.58
C TRP A 271 7.04 6.60 0.70
N VAL A 272 6.72 7.75 1.31
CA VAL A 272 6.37 8.97 0.58
C VAL A 272 7.58 9.45 -0.21
N LEU A 273 8.75 9.55 0.45
CA LEU A 273 10.00 9.94 -0.19
C LEU A 273 10.40 8.96 -1.30
N LYS A 274 10.27 7.67 -1.05
CA LYS A 274 10.57 6.61 -2.01
C LYS A 274 9.68 6.73 -3.24
N ALA A 275 8.36 6.90 -3.07
CA ALA A 275 7.42 7.07 -4.16
C ALA A 275 7.80 8.28 -5.04
N LEU A 276 8.05 9.44 -4.42
CA LEU A 276 8.50 10.64 -5.14
C LEU A 276 9.85 10.41 -5.84
N SER A 277 10.82 9.76 -5.19
CA SER A 277 12.13 9.44 -5.78
C SER A 277 12.08 8.43 -6.93
N LYS A 278 10.99 7.67 -7.03
CA LYS A 278 10.76 6.66 -8.07
C LYS A 278 9.85 7.18 -9.19
N GLY A 279 9.49 8.47 -9.16
CA GLY A 279 8.74 9.12 -10.23
C GLY A 279 7.23 9.23 -9.99
N ALA A 280 6.73 9.06 -8.76
CA ALA A 280 5.34 9.39 -8.47
C ALA A 280 5.09 10.90 -8.63
N ASP A 281 4.09 11.30 -9.41
CA ASP A 281 3.79 12.72 -9.62
C ASP A 281 3.19 13.37 -8.37
N GLY A 282 2.49 12.58 -7.56
CA GLY A 282 2.00 12.97 -6.25
C GLY A 282 1.74 11.78 -5.34
N VAL A 283 1.77 12.04 -4.04
CA VAL A 283 1.44 11.06 -2.98
C VAL A 283 0.35 11.62 -2.08
N LEU A 284 -0.76 10.90 -1.94
CA LEU A 284 -1.89 11.26 -1.09
C LEU A 284 -2.00 10.26 0.06
N VAL A 285 -2.19 10.75 1.28
CA VAL A 285 -2.50 9.91 2.45
C VAL A 285 -3.90 10.26 2.93
N LEU A 286 -4.79 9.27 2.91
CA LEU A 286 -6.16 9.41 3.39
C LEU A 286 -6.27 8.78 4.79
N ALA A 287 -6.63 9.60 5.77
CA ALA A 287 -6.80 9.21 7.17
C ALA A 287 -8.25 9.45 7.62
N GLY A 288 -8.72 8.80 8.70
CA GLY A 288 -9.98 9.21 9.34
C GLY A 288 -9.81 10.54 10.08
N HIS A 289 -10.90 11.28 10.30
CA HIS A 289 -10.85 12.57 11.00
C HIS A 289 -10.25 12.47 12.42
N PRO A 290 -9.53 13.50 12.90
CA PRO A 290 -9.10 13.59 14.30
C PRO A 290 -10.26 13.30 15.26
N GLY A 291 -10.03 12.42 16.24
CA GLY A 291 -11.07 11.97 17.19
C GLY A 291 -11.95 10.81 16.70
N ARG A 292 -11.82 10.37 15.43
CA ARG A 292 -12.58 9.26 14.85
C ARG A 292 -11.72 8.09 14.36
N CYS A 293 -10.43 8.07 14.71
CA CYS A 293 -9.56 6.98 14.32
C CYS A 293 -9.95 5.68 15.03
N HIS A 294 -10.06 4.58 14.27
CA HIS A 294 -10.29 3.25 14.84
C HIS A 294 -9.22 2.85 15.89
N TYR A 295 -7.99 3.33 15.72
CA TYR A 295 -6.89 3.12 16.65
C TYR A 295 -6.60 4.36 17.53
N GLU A 296 -7.65 5.09 17.87
CA GLU A 296 -7.68 6.27 18.74
C GLU A 296 -6.89 7.48 18.20
N ILE A 297 -5.55 7.44 18.29
CA ILE A 297 -4.68 8.59 17.98
C ILE A 297 -3.74 8.35 16.79
N GLY A 298 -3.96 7.28 16.04
CA GLY A 298 -3.10 6.90 14.91
C GLY A 298 -2.93 8.01 13.86
N ASN A 299 -4.04 8.63 13.44
CA ASN A 299 -4.06 9.74 12.49
C ASN A 299 -3.33 11.00 13.00
N LEU A 300 -3.41 11.29 14.29
CA LEU A 300 -2.70 12.42 14.91
C LEU A 300 -1.18 12.23 14.85
N ARG A 301 -0.70 11.00 14.96
CA ARG A 301 0.72 10.68 14.80
C ARG A 301 1.18 10.83 13.37
N THR A 302 0.38 10.39 12.40
CA THR A 302 0.63 10.67 10.98
C THR A 302 0.76 12.16 10.75
N ARG A 303 -0.20 12.96 11.23
CA ARG A 303 -0.18 14.43 11.10
C ARG A 303 1.15 15.01 11.59
N LYS A 304 1.54 14.73 12.84
CA LYS A 304 2.79 15.23 13.43
C LYS A 304 4.02 14.83 12.62
N ARG A 305 4.13 13.56 12.24
CA ARG A 305 5.29 13.02 11.50
C ARG A 305 5.40 13.62 10.10
N MET A 306 4.26 13.74 9.41
CA MET A 306 4.19 14.16 8.02
C MET A 306 4.27 15.68 7.85
N THR A 307 3.94 16.49 8.87
CA THR A 307 4.20 17.94 8.85
C THR A 307 5.71 18.24 8.71
N LEU A 308 6.56 17.46 9.40
CA LEU A 308 8.02 17.58 9.25
C LEU A 308 8.46 17.19 7.84
N LEU A 309 7.94 16.07 7.32
CA LEU A 309 8.23 15.63 5.96
C LEU A 309 7.85 16.71 4.92
N HIS A 310 6.64 17.27 5.01
CA HIS A 310 6.16 18.28 4.07
C HIS A 310 7.10 19.51 4.02
N THR A 311 7.63 19.93 5.18
CA THR A 311 8.62 21.02 5.26
C THR A 311 9.95 20.62 4.58
N TYR A 312 10.36 19.36 4.76
CA TYR A 312 11.62 18.84 4.22
C TYR A 312 11.59 18.60 2.69
N LEU A 313 10.41 18.36 2.09
CA LEU A 313 10.29 18.12 0.64
C LEU A 313 10.87 19.23 -0.22
N GLY A 314 10.67 20.49 0.20
CA GLY A 314 11.25 21.65 -0.49
C GLY A 314 12.77 21.62 -0.54
N GLN A 315 13.41 21.20 0.56
CA GLN A 315 14.88 21.06 0.62
C GLN A 315 15.38 19.91 -0.26
N MET A 316 14.55 18.88 -0.50
CA MET A 316 14.87 17.76 -1.40
C MET A 316 14.60 18.06 -2.87
N GLY A 317 14.15 19.28 -3.22
CA GLY A 317 13.86 19.67 -4.60
C GLY A 317 12.50 19.22 -5.12
N PHE A 318 11.60 18.75 -4.25
CA PHE A 318 10.21 18.47 -4.61
C PHE A 318 9.32 19.65 -4.22
N HIS A 319 8.36 19.98 -5.08
CA HIS A 319 7.30 20.92 -4.69
C HIS A 319 6.49 20.30 -3.53
N PRO A 320 6.32 20.99 -2.38
CA PRO A 320 5.66 20.40 -1.20
C PRO A 320 4.25 19.85 -1.47
N ASP A 321 3.49 20.51 -2.35
CA ASP A 321 2.15 20.05 -2.75
C ASP A 321 2.10 18.73 -3.54
N ARG A 322 3.24 18.12 -3.88
CA ARG A 322 3.30 16.73 -4.38
C ARG A 322 3.05 15.70 -3.27
N PHE A 323 2.89 16.15 -2.03
CA PHE A 323 2.45 15.32 -0.93
C PHE A 323 1.31 16.01 -0.17
N HIS A 324 0.24 15.26 0.09
CA HIS A 324 -0.90 15.77 0.84
C HIS A 324 -1.47 14.72 1.79
N ILE A 325 -2.03 15.18 2.90
CA ILE A 325 -2.84 14.37 3.81
C ILE A 325 -4.24 14.95 3.79
N ASP A 326 -5.24 14.11 3.53
CA ASP A 326 -6.63 14.48 3.65
C ASP A 326 -7.36 13.55 4.65
N TYR A 327 -8.47 14.03 5.17
CA TYR A 327 -9.25 13.36 6.20
C TYR A 327 -10.62 12.97 5.66
N ILE A 328 -10.89 11.66 5.65
CA ILE A 328 -12.09 11.04 5.06
C ILE A 328 -12.53 9.89 5.96
N ASP A 329 -13.73 9.99 6.52
CA ASP A 329 -14.39 8.90 7.24
C ASP A 329 -15.12 7.95 6.28
N SER A 330 -15.53 6.78 6.78
CA SER A 330 -16.13 5.71 5.96
C SER A 330 -17.43 6.11 5.26
N GLU A 331 -18.15 7.10 5.80
CA GLU A 331 -19.44 7.57 5.29
C GLU A 331 -19.31 8.72 4.28
N GLU A 332 -18.13 9.35 4.19
CA GLU A 332 -17.88 10.54 3.38
C GLU A 332 -17.49 10.20 1.94
N VAL A 333 -18.35 9.44 1.26
CA VAL A 333 -18.07 8.89 -0.08
C VAL A 333 -17.84 10.00 -1.12
N GLU A 334 -18.66 11.06 -1.09
CA GLU A 334 -18.46 12.22 -1.96
C GLU A 334 -17.18 12.98 -1.61
N GLY A 335 -16.85 13.07 -0.32
CA GLY A 335 -15.60 13.64 0.15
C GLY A 335 -14.41 12.88 -0.41
N TYR A 336 -14.44 11.54 -0.37
CA TYR A 336 -13.40 10.69 -0.94
C TYR A 336 -13.18 10.97 -2.43
N VAL A 337 -14.26 11.02 -3.22
CA VAL A 337 -14.19 11.26 -4.67
C VAL A 337 -13.61 12.66 -4.95
N LYS A 338 -14.08 13.68 -4.22
CA LYS A 338 -13.58 15.06 -4.35
C LYS A 338 -12.11 15.17 -3.95
N ALA A 339 -11.69 14.54 -2.86
CA ALA A 339 -10.31 14.56 -2.38
C ALA A 339 -9.34 13.95 -3.40
N VAL A 340 -9.66 12.75 -3.91
CA VAL A 340 -8.81 12.05 -4.89
C VAL A 340 -8.75 12.81 -6.22
N ASN A 341 -9.91 13.12 -6.82
CA ASN A 341 -9.94 13.81 -8.12
C ASN A 341 -9.33 15.22 -8.03
N GLY A 342 -9.64 15.96 -6.96
CA GLY A 342 -9.09 17.30 -6.72
C GLY A 342 -7.57 17.27 -6.54
N TYR A 343 -7.04 16.26 -5.85
CA TYR A 343 -5.61 16.11 -5.71
C TYR A 343 -4.91 15.73 -7.01
N ILE A 344 -5.50 14.82 -7.81
CA ILE A 344 -4.97 14.48 -9.14
C ILE A 344 -4.91 15.73 -10.03
N GLU A 345 -5.95 16.56 -10.01
CA GLU A 345 -5.97 17.82 -10.76
C GLU A 345 -4.89 18.81 -10.27
N LYS A 346 -4.71 18.94 -8.96
CA LYS A 346 -3.60 19.72 -8.38
C LYS A 346 -2.24 19.22 -8.88
N VAL A 347 -2.03 17.91 -8.93
CA VAL A 347 -0.78 17.31 -9.44
C VAL A 347 -0.60 17.58 -10.94
N ARG A 348 -1.67 17.57 -11.74
CA ARG A 348 -1.59 17.96 -13.16
C ARG A 348 -1.09 19.38 -13.34
N GLN A 349 -1.59 20.32 -12.53
CA GLN A 349 -1.17 21.73 -12.57
C GLN A 349 0.30 21.92 -12.18
N LEU A 350 0.84 21.08 -11.28
CA LEU A 350 2.26 21.05 -10.94
C LEU A 350 3.14 20.46 -12.05
N GLY A 351 2.55 19.74 -13.00
CA GLY A 351 3.25 19.01 -14.06
C GLY A 351 4.00 17.77 -13.56
N PRO A 352 4.75 17.10 -14.45
CA PRO A 352 5.42 15.84 -14.16
C PRO A 352 6.51 15.98 -13.09
N ASN A 353 6.72 14.89 -12.34
CA ASN A 353 7.76 14.80 -11.33
C ASN A 353 9.13 15.11 -11.95
N PRO A 354 9.96 15.96 -11.29
CA PRO A 354 11.31 16.27 -11.76
C PRO A 354 12.26 15.10 -11.95
N ILE A 355 12.01 13.97 -11.28
CA ILE A 355 12.87 12.78 -11.33
C ILE A 355 12.44 11.80 -12.43
N ASP A 356 11.25 11.94 -13.02
CA ASP A 356 10.86 11.06 -14.12
C ASP A 356 11.88 11.20 -15.27
N PRO A 357 12.56 10.11 -15.69
CA PRO A 357 13.57 10.14 -16.75
C PRO A 357 13.05 10.70 -18.08
N ASN A 358 11.73 10.66 -18.29
CA ASN A 358 11.09 11.18 -19.50
C ASN A 358 10.69 12.66 -19.36
N THR A 359 10.80 13.25 -18.17
CA THR A 359 10.57 14.67 -17.96
C THR A 359 11.68 15.45 -18.67
N ARG A 360 11.32 16.21 -19.70
CA ARG A 360 12.21 17.25 -20.26
C ARG A 360 12.48 18.28 -19.16
N VAL A 361 13.65 18.19 -18.55
CA VAL A 361 14.13 19.18 -17.58
C VAL A 361 14.30 20.49 -18.33
N SER A 362 13.53 21.52 -17.96
CA SER A 362 13.75 22.85 -18.53
C SER A 362 15.13 23.36 -18.10
N PRO A 363 15.87 24.09 -18.95
CA PRO A 363 17.15 24.69 -18.56
C PRO A 363 17.04 25.55 -17.29
N LYS A 364 15.90 26.21 -17.07
CA LYS A 364 15.59 26.96 -15.84
C LYS A 364 15.55 26.11 -14.56
N ARG A 365 15.35 24.80 -14.66
CA ARG A 365 15.39 23.89 -13.50
C ARG A 365 16.83 23.54 -13.11
N LEU A 366 17.81 23.68 -14.02
CA LEU A 366 19.24 23.68 -13.67
C LEU A 366 19.64 24.96 -12.94
N GLU A 367 18.92 26.07 -13.17
CA GLU A 367 19.19 27.34 -12.49
C GLU A 367 18.84 27.31 -10.98
N MET A 368 18.33 26.17 -10.46
CA MET A 368 17.95 25.90 -9.06
C MET A 368 17.87 27.16 -8.17
N PRO A 369 16.90 28.06 -8.37
CA PRO A 369 16.88 29.37 -7.69
C PRO A 369 16.73 29.28 -6.17
N TRP A 370 16.38 28.11 -5.64
CA TRP A 370 16.34 27.78 -4.21
C TRP A 370 17.66 27.23 -3.66
N LEU A 371 18.61 26.83 -4.51
CA LEU A 371 20.03 26.64 -4.15
C LEU A 371 20.74 27.98 -3.98
N ASP A 372 20.15 29.06 -4.51
CA ASP A 372 20.45 30.45 -4.18
C ASP A 372 19.92 30.76 -2.76
N ILE A 373 20.25 29.87 -1.81
CA ILE A 373 20.21 30.14 -0.39
C ILE A 373 21.12 31.35 -0.25
N LYS A 374 20.54 32.56 -0.15
CA LYS A 374 21.27 33.70 0.41
C LYS A 374 21.91 33.16 1.66
N ALA A 375 23.24 33.11 1.69
CA ALA A 375 23.99 32.51 2.78
C ALA A 375 23.29 32.90 4.08
N GLU A 376 22.69 31.92 4.77
CA GLU A 376 22.25 32.18 6.12
C GLU A 376 23.46 32.75 6.83
N LYS A 377 23.23 33.79 7.67
CA LYS A 377 24.23 34.43 8.53
C LYS A 377 25.34 33.43 8.78
N LYS A 378 26.58 33.74 8.33
CA LYS A 378 27.77 32.94 8.57
C LYS A 378 27.58 32.27 9.93
N TRP A 379 27.51 30.94 9.93
CA TRP A 379 27.55 30.19 11.18
C TRP A 379 28.69 30.83 11.98
N SER A 380 28.40 31.35 13.17
CA SER A 380 29.48 31.92 13.98
C SER A 380 30.55 30.86 14.07
N ASP A 381 31.81 31.23 13.83
CA ASP A 381 32.97 30.33 13.88
C ASP A 381 33.11 29.61 15.25
N ASP A 382 32.23 29.92 16.20
CA ASP A 382 32.13 29.43 17.56
C ASP A 382 31.17 28.24 17.74
N LEU A 383 30.60 27.68 16.67
CA LEU A 383 29.73 26.51 16.76
C LEU A 383 30.55 25.24 17.07
N LYS A 384 30.75 24.98 18.37
CA LYS A 384 31.14 23.67 18.89
C LYS A 384 29.93 22.76 18.86
N LEU A 385 29.95 21.76 17.98
CA LEU A 385 29.05 20.61 18.01
C LEU A 385 29.29 19.74 19.24
#